data_AF-A0A357V439-F1
#
_entry.id   AF-A0A357V439-F1
#
_cell.length_a   1.000
_cell.length_b   1.000
_cell.length_c   1.000
_cell.angle_alpha   90.00
_cell.angle_beta   90.00
_cell.angle_gamma   90.00
#
_symmetry.space_group_name_H-M   'P 1'
#
loop_
_entity.id
_entity.type
_entity.pdbx_description
1 polymer ?
#
loop_
_entity_poly.entity_id
_entity_poly.type
_entity_poly.pdbx_seq_one_letter_code
_entity_poly.pdbx_strand_id
1 'polypeptide(L)'
;MDSKDLDVLARRQVFQGYFRMEEWRIRHRLFEGGWSNEITRECLERGHAVAVLPYDPVRDEVVLIEQFRVGAAASAPSPNWGGQAPSPWLIE
;
A
#
# COMPACT_ATOMS: atom_id res chain seq x y z
N MET A 1 21.33 -3.24 -0.60
CA MET A 1 20.50 -4.45 -0.49
C MET A 1 20.02 -4.81 -1.87
N ASP A 2 20.12 -6.08 -2.26
CA ASP A 2 19.71 -6.61 -3.57
C ASP A 2 18.69 -7.75 -3.42
N SER A 3 18.27 -8.37 -4.54
CA SER A 3 17.32 -9.48 -4.50
C SER A 3 17.86 -10.75 -3.82
N LYS A 4 19.19 -10.86 -3.63
CA LYS A 4 19.83 -11.99 -2.95
C LYS A 4 19.79 -11.82 -1.42
N ASP A 5 19.40 -10.63 -0.94
CA ASP A 5 19.21 -10.35 0.48
C ASP A 5 17.83 -10.77 1.01
N LEU A 6 17.01 -11.41 0.16
CA LEU A 6 15.70 -11.96 0.50
C LEU A 6 15.68 -13.47 0.22
N ASP A 7 15.28 -14.24 1.22
CA ASP A 7 15.07 -15.68 1.13
C ASP A 7 13.58 -15.98 1.32
N VAL A 8 12.94 -16.55 0.30
CA VAL A 8 11.51 -16.88 0.31
C VAL A 8 11.34 -18.36 0.61
N LEU A 9 10.88 -18.65 1.83
CA LEU A 9 10.72 -20.00 2.34
C LEU A 9 9.40 -20.63 1.87
N ALA A 10 8.33 -19.83 1.81
CA ALA A 10 7.05 -20.25 1.25
C ALA A 10 6.18 -19.06 0.85
N ARG A 11 5.27 -19.32 -0.10
CA ARG A 11 4.22 -18.41 -0.50
C ARG A 11 2.93 -19.21 -0.63
N ARG A 12 1.85 -18.77 0.03
CA ARG A 12 0.53 -19.40 -0.10
C ARG A 12 -0.54 -18.34 -0.30
N GLN A 13 -1.49 -18.63 -1.18
CA GLN A 13 -2.69 -17.81 -1.29
C GLN A 13 -3.58 -18.07 -0.08
N VAL A 14 -3.98 -17.00 0.61
CA VAL A 14 -4.85 -17.08 1.79
C VAL A 14 -6.25 -16.57 1.52
N PHE A 15 -6.41 -15.75 0.48
CA PHE A 15 -7.70 -15.28 0.01
C PHE A 15 -7.66 -15.01 -1.49
N GLN A 16 -8.77 -15.31 -2.19
CA GLN A 16 -8.94 -15.06 -3.61
C GLN A 16 -10.36 -14.58 -3.91
N GLY A 17 -10.49 -13.28 -4.09
CA GLY A 17 -11.70 -12.62 -4.60
C GLY A 17 -11.38 -11.79 -5.83
N TYR A 18 -11.88 -10.55 -5.89
CA TYR A 18 -11.44 -9.58 -6.89
C TYR A 18 -9.95 -9.26 -6.73
N PHE A 19 -9.51 -9.05 -5.49
CA PHE A 19 -8.09 -9.00 -5.13
C PHE A 19 -7.62 -10.35 -4.59
N ARG A 20 -6.31 -10.55 -4.65
CA ARG A 20 -5.64 -11.72 -4.08
C ARG A 20 -4.87 -11.31 -2.84
N MET A 21 -4.90 -12.13 -1.79
CA MET A 21 -4.03 -11.98 -0.64
C MET A 21 -3.19 -13.23 -0.47
N GLU A 22 -1.91 -13.03 -0.18
CA GLU A 22 -0.94 -14.10 -0.02
C GLU A 22 -0.18 -13.95 1.28
N GLU A 23 0.08 -15.07 1.92
CA GLU A 23 0.99 -15.15 3.03
C GLU A 23 2.38 -15.57 2.51
N TRP A 24 3.38 -14.80 2.91
CA TRP A 24 4.78 -15.00 2.61
C TRP A 24 5.53 -15.34 3.89
N ARG A 25 6.25 -16.46 3.89
CA ARG A 25 7.23 -16.82 4.91
C ARG A 25 8.61 -16.57 4.35
N ILE A 26 9.35 -15.65 4.97
CA ILE A 26 10.61 -15.13 4.44
C ILE A 26 11.66 -14.95 5.53
N ARG A 27 12.91 -14.80 5.11
CA ARG A 27 14.00 -14.19 5.88
C ARG A 27 14.67 -13.12 5.03
N HIS A 28 15.23 -12.09 5.65
CA HIS A 28 15.99 -11.07 4.94
C HIS A 28 17.31 -10.75 5.67
N ARG A 29 18.26 -10.13 4.98
CA ARG A 29 19.51 -9.66 5.62
C ARG A 29 19.23 -8.53 6.61
N LEU A 30 19.93 -8.55 7.74
CA LEU A 30 19.88 -7.50 8.75
C LEU A 30 20.98 -6.47 8.49
N PHE A 31 20.76 -5.22 8.88
CA PHE A 31 21.76 -4.15 8.76
C PHE A 31 23.04 -4.44 9.54
N GLU A 32 22.93 -5.09 10.71
CA GLU A 32 24.07 -5.52 11.53
C GLU A 32 24.77 -6.77 10.95
N GLY A 33 24.36 -7.24 9.77
CA GLY A 33 24.82 -8.47 9.16
C GLY A 33 24.01 -9.70 9.59
N GLY A 34 24.24 -10.82 8.92
CA GLY A 34 23.49 -12.06 9.15
C GLY A 34 22.08 -12.06 8.53
N TRP A 35 21.28 -13.05 8.91
CA TRP A 35 19.90 -13.22 8.45
C TRP A 35 18.93 -12.97 9.61
N SER A 36 17.75 -12.45 9.31
CA SER A 36 16.63 -12.42 10.24
C SER A 36 16.17 -13.85 10.61
N ASN A 37 15.41 -13.95 11.69
CA ASN A 37 14.53 -15.10 11.89
C ASN A 37 13.48 -15.19 10.78
N GLU A 38 12.83 -16.34 10.65
CA GLU A 38 11.65 -16.48 9.79
C GLU A 38 10.56 -15.53 10.25
N ILE A 39 9.99 -14.79 9.30
CA ILE A 39 8.87 -13.89 9.52
C ILE A 39 7.76 -14.17 8.51
N THR A 40 6.52 -13.92 8.94
CA THR A 40 5.33 -14.05 8.11
C THR A 40 4.78 -12.66 7.74
N ARG A 41 4.38 -12.47 6.48
CA ARG A 41 3.74 -11.25 5.97
C ARG A 41 2.56 -11.58 5.08
N GLU A 42 1.47 -10.84 5.25
CA GLU A 42 0.36 -10.85 4.29
C GLU A 42 0.58 -9.75 3.25
N CYS A 43 0.52 -10.12 1.98
CA CYS A 43 0.68 -9.23 0.84
C CYS A 43 -0.63 -9.17 0.06
N LEU A 44 -1.21 -7.97 -0.04
CA LEU A 44 -2.38 -7.70 -0.87
C LEU A 44 -1.94 -7.39 -2.30
N GLU A 45 -2.31 -8.26 -3.23
CA GLU A 45 -2.07 -8.12 -4.65
C GLU A 45 -3.28 -7.45 -5.32
N ARG A 46 -3.11 -6.17 -5.67
CA ARG A 46 -4.16 -5.33 -6.27
C ARG A 46 -3.91 -4.91 -7.72
N GLY A 47 -2.82 -5.39 -8.33
CA GLY A 47 -2.34 -4.96 -9.64
C GLY A 47 -1.61 -3.61 -9.61
N HIS A 48 -1.41 -3.03 -10.79
CA HIS A 48 -0.72 -1.76 -10.98
C HIS A 48 -1.70 -0.63 -11.31
N ALA A 49 -1.34 0.60 -10.95
CA ALA A 49 -2.10 1.81 -11.24
C ALA A 49 -1.20 2.88 -11.85
N VAL A 50 -1.80 3.80 -12.58
CA VAL A 50 -1.14 5.00 -13.14
C VAL A 50 -1.83 6.22 -12.54
N ALA A 51 -1.04 7.23 -12.19
CA ALA A 51 -1.53 8.53 -11.77
C ALA A 51 -1.01 9.61 -12.72
N VAL A 52 -1.82 10.65 -12.93
CA VAL A 52 -1.49 11.83 -13.72
C VAL A 52 -1.86 13.04 -12.88
N LEU A 53 -1.00 14.06 -12.85
CA LEU A 53 -1.31 15.35 -12.25
C LEU A 53 -1.47 16.38 -13.38
N PRO A 54 -2.71 16.69 -13.80
CA PRO A 54 -2.92 17.71 -14.81
C PRO A 54 -2.64 19.10 -14.22
N TYR A 55 -1.73 19.83 -14.84
CA TYR A 55 -1.31 21.17 -14.43
C TYR A 55 -1.41 22.13 -15.62
N ASP A 56 -2.03 23.29 -15.40
CA ASP A 56 -2.03 24.41 -16.34
C ASP A 56 -0.99 25.45 -15.89
N PRO A 57 0.15 25.59 -16.59
CA PRO A 57 1.22 26.51 -16.20
C PRO A 57 0.88 27.99 -16.44
N VAL A 58 -0.14 28.30 -17.24
CA VAL A 58 -0.55 29.70 -17.50
C VAL A 58 -1.42 30.20 -16.34
N ARG A 59 -2.27 29.33 -15.80
CA ARG A 59 -3.17 29.64 -14.69
C ARG A 59 -2.57 29.36 -13.31
N ASP A 60 -1.49 28.58 -13.28
CA ASP A 60 -0.91 28.04 -12.05
C ASP A 60 -1.91 27.20 -11.23
N GLU A 61 -2.63 26.33 -11.94
CA GLU A 61 -3.73 25.53 -11.37
C GLU A 61 -3.57 24.04 -11.68
N VAL A 62 -4.07 23.20 -10.78
CA VAL A 62 -4.17 21.74 -10.98
C VAL A 62 -5.63 21.32 -11.12
N VAL A 63 -5.87 20.29 -11.92
CA VAL A 63 -7.20 19.66 -12.04
C VAL A 63 -7.24 18.45 -11.14
N LEU A 64 -8.24 18.41 -10.26
CA LEU A 64 -8.51 17.31 -9.34
C LEU A 64 -9.88 16.70 -9.63
N ILE A 65 -10.08 15.46 -9.21
CA ILE A 65 -11.37 14.79 -9.24
C ILE A 65 -11.89 14.56 -7.81
N GLU A 66 -13.20 14.63 -7.64
CA GLU A 66 -13.87 14.26 -6.39
C GLU A 66 -14.60 12.92 -6.56
N GLN A 67 -14.26 11.93 -5.73
CA GLN A 67 -14.87 10.61 -5.82
C GLN A 67 -15.12 9.99 -4.44
N PHE A 68 -16.25 9.28 -4.31
CA PHE A 68 -16.49 8.42 -3.16
C PHE A 68 -15.57 7.19 -3.18
N ARG A 69 -14.88 6.94 -2.07
CA ARG A 69 -13.98 5.80 -1.88
C ARG A 69 -14.35 5.06 -0.58
N VAL A 70 -14.92 3.86 -0.70
CA VAL A 70 -15.34 3.05 0.46
C VAL A 70 -14.19 2.73 1.44
N GLY A 71 -12.95 2.61 0.95
CA GLY A 71 -11.78 2.40 1.81
C GLY A 71 -11.49 3.60 2.73
N ALA A 72 -11.73 4.82 2.27
CA ALA A 72 -11.65 6.01 3.11
C ALA A 72 -12.81 6.03 4.12
N ALA A 73 -14.01 5.63 3.73
CA ALA A 73 -15.16 5.49 4.63
C ALA A 73 -14.91 4.50 5.80
N ALA A 74 -14.17 3.42 5.53
CA ALA A 74 -13.82 2.41 6.53
C ALA A 74 -12.62 2.82 7.43
N SER A 75 -11.99 3.97 7.17
CA SER A 75 -10.80 4.39 7.90
C SER A 75 -11.15 4.92 9.29
N ALA A 76 -10.41 4.48 10.29
CA ALA A 76 -10.60 4.95 11.66
C ALA A 76 -10.10 6.40 11.84
N PRO A 77 -10.65 7.14 12.83
CA PRO A 77 -10.08 8.41 13.25
C PRO A 77 -8.61 8.24 13.60
N SER A 78 -7.78 9.15 13.10
CA SER A 78 -6.33 9.10 13.33
C SER A 78 -5.83 10.44 13.85
N PRO A 79 -4.92 10.44 14.84
CA PRO A 79 -4.28 11.67 15.33
C PRO A 79 -3.58 12.46 14.20
N ASN A 80 -3.12 11.76 13.16
CA ASN A 80 -2.45 12.37 12.01
C ASN A 80 -3.40 13.19 11.12
N TRP A 81 -4.72 13.05 11.32
CA TRP A 81 -5.77 13.74 10.57
C TRP A 81 -6.67 14.59 11.50
N GLY A 82 -6.08 15.19 12.54
CA GLY A 82 -6.82 16.06 13.47
C GLY A 82 -7.82 15.31 14.37
N GLY A 83 -7.66 13.99 14.52
CA GLY A 83 -8.52 13.18 15.37
C GLY A 83 -9.89 12.85 14.78
N GLN A 84 -10.13 13.16 13.50
CA GLN A 84 -11.35 12.78 12.79
C GLN A 84 -11.08 11.69 11.76
N ALA A 85 -12.13 10.95 11.40
CA ALA A 85 -12.06 10.04 10.26
C ALA A 85 -12.01 10.87 8.96
N PRO A 86 -11.22 10.47 7.95
CA PRO A 86 -11.18 11.18 6.68
C PRO A 86 -12.56 11.14 5.98
N SER A 87 -12.86 12.19 5.22
CA SER A 87 -14.04 12.19 4.34
C SER A 87 -13.97 10.99 3.39
N PRO A 88 -15.09 10.28 3.14
CA PRO A 88 -15.12 9.25 2.13
C PRO A 88 -15.13 9.82 0.69
N TRP A 89 -15.36 11.13 0.54
CA TRP A 89 -15.18 11.86 -0.72
C TRP A 89 -13.76 12.40 -0.78
N LEU A 90 -12.92 11.74 -1.58
CA LEU A 90 -11.52 12.12 -1.75
C LEU A 90 -11.38 13.06 -2.93
N ILE A 91 -10.52 14.06 -2.74
CA ILE A 91 -9.99 14.91 -3.79
C ILE A 91 -8.62 14.34 -4.16
N GLU A 92 -8.45 13.92 -5.41
CA GLU A 92 -7.21 13.33 -5.95
C GLU A 92 -6.83 13.90 -7.32
#